data_AF-A0A8V5FJX5-F1
#
_entry.id   AF-A0A8V5FJX5-F1
#
_cell.length_a   1.000
_cell.length_b   1.000
_cell.length_c   1.000
_cell.angle_alpha   90.00
_cell.angle_beta   90.00
_cell.angle_gamma   90.00
#
_symmetry.space_group_name_H-M   'P 1'
#
loop_
_entity.id
_entity.type
_entity.pdbx_description
1 polymer ?
#
loop_
_entity_poly.entity_id
_entity_poly.type
_entity_poly.pdbx_seq_one_letter_code
_entity_poly.pdbx_strand_id
1 'polypeptide(L)'
;LERLSVRRALVGHGRSPVCRSLFGPVDHEELGRELRSRLREIGEDDQRRWDYNFHTDTPLPGPGRLRWEEVEGGAVPAFYRETLQISSRGGKGRRSPRRRRSVPASARSPPPPPPRLSRLPASGSGEPDF
;
A
#
# COMPACT_ATOMS: atom_id res chain seq x y z
N LEU A 1 -22.26 37.25 5.66
CA LEU A 1 -22.57 35.91 6.19
C LEU A 1 -21.45 35.52 7.16
N GLU A 2 -21.85 35.41 8.41
CA GLU A 2 -21.05 35.46 9.62
C GLU A 2 -19.99 34.36 9.69
N ARG A 3 -18.71 34.73 9.79
CA ARG A 3 -17.64 33.81 10.24
C ARG A 3 -17.59 33.75 11.76
N LEU A 4 -18.73 33.46 12.38
CA LEU A 4 -18.78 33.05 13.78
C LEU A 4 -18.41 31.57 13.86
N SER A 5 -17.14 31.26 13.61
CA SER A 5 -16.57 30.01 14.09
C SER A 5 -16.56 30.12 15.61
N VAL A 6 -17.62 29.60 16.22
CA VAL A 6 -17.89 29.49 17.64
C VAL A 6 -16.64 28.99 18.36
N ARG A 7 -15.79 29.95 18.76
CA ARG A 7 -14.75 29.75 19.75
C ARG A 7 -15.45 29.73 21.10
N ARG A 8 -15.96 28.56 21.51
CA ARG A 8 -16.09 28.29 22.96
C ARG A 8 -16.21 26.81 23.28
N ALA A 9 -15.08 26.32 23.81
CA ALA A 9 -14.98 25.45 24.97
C ALA A 9 -15.89 24.21 25.03
N LEU A 10 -15.29 23.07 24.66
CA LEU A 10 -15.33 21.91 25.55
C LEU A 10 -13.92 21.74 26.14
N VAL A 11 -13.60 22.62 27.09
CA VAL A 11 -12.53 22.35 28.06
C VAL A 11 -13.06 21.23 28.96
N GLY A 12 -12.99 20.00 28.44
CA GLY A 12 -13.06 18.80 29.25
C GLY A 12 -11.81 18.79 30.13
N HIS A 13 -11.99 19.17 31.39
CA HIS A 13 -10.97 19.05 32.42
C HIS A 13 -10.55 17.58 32.50
N GLY A 14 -9.39 17.24 31.92
CA GLY A 14 -8.88 15.86 31.90
C GLY A 14 -8.07 15.45 30.66
N ARG A 15 -8.02 16.25 29.59
CA ARG A 15 -7.20 15.91 28.41
C ARG A 15 -5.79 16.51 28.53
N SER A 16 -4.77 15.67 28.37
CA SER A 16 -3.36 16.10 28.28
C SER A 16 -3.21 17.19 27.20
N PRO A 17 -2.33 18.19 27.38
CA PRO A 17 -2.08 19.25 26.38
C PRO A 17 -1.66 18.72 24.99
N VAL A 18 -1.31 17.44 24.89
CA VAL A 18 -0.98 16.76 23.63
C VAL A 18 -2.23 16.34 22.83
N CYS A 19 -3.38 16.11 23.47
CA CYS A 19 -4.60 15.65 22.80
C CYS A 19 -5.40 16.82 22.19
N ARG A 20 -4.86 17.43 21.13
CA ARG A 20 -5.49 18.54 20.39
C ARG A 20 -5.67 18.21 18.91
N SER A 21 -6.74 18.71 18.31
CA SER A 21 -6.86 18.74 16.85
C SER A 21 -5.92 19.82 16.31
N LEU A 22 -5.11 19.47 15.31
CA LEU A 22 -4.13 20.38 14.71
C LEU A 22 -4.72 21.17 13.53
N PHE A 23 -5.66 20.57 12.79
CA PHE A 23 -6.18 21.10 11.54
C PHE A 23 -7.72 21.27 11.51
N GLY A 24 -8.39 21.02 12.63
CA GLY A 24 -9.84 21.18 12.75
C GLY A 24 -10.63 19.88 12.58
N PRO A 25 -11.95 19.98 12.37
CA PRO A 25 -12.83 18.81 12.14
C PRO A 25 -12.56 18.19 10.77
N VAL A 26 -12.76 16.88 10.66
CA VAL A 26 -12.55 16.09 9.43
C VAL A 26 -13.89 15.50 8.99
N ASP A 27 -14.18 15.52 7.69
CA ASP A 27 -15.28 14.75 7.12
C ASP A 27 -14.85 13.28 6.98
N HIS A 28 -15.36 12.43 7.87
CA HIS A 28 -15.00 11.01 7.91
C HIS A 28 -15.60 10.21 6.76
N GLU A 29 -16.71 10.67 6.17
CA GLU A 29 -17.35 9.99 5.05
C GLU A 29 -16.58 10.23 3.76
N GLU A 30 -16.21 11.49 3.50
CA GLU A 30 -15.37 11.86 2.36
C GLU A 30 -14.00 11.19 2.44
N LEU A 31 -13.32 11.32 3.58
CA LEU A 31 -12.01 10.69 3.80
C LEU A 31 -12.09 9.17 3.65
N GLY A 32 -13.14 8.55 4.19
CA GLY A 32 -13.35 7.11 4.06
C GLY A 32 -13.50 6.67 2.60
N ARG A 33 -14.26 7.43 1.80
CA ARG A 33 -14.43 7.15 0.36
C ARG A 33 -13.11 7.32 -0.40
N GLU A 34 -12.38 8.40 -0.14
CA GLU A 34 -11.07 8.66 -0.77
C GLU A 34 -10.07 7.53 -0.46
N LEU A 35 -9.95 7.13 0.81
CA LEU A 35 -9.05 6.06 1.22
C LEU A 35 -9.43 4.72 0.57
N ARG A 36 -10.72 4.36 0.54
CA ARG A 36 -11.18 3.15 -0.13
C ARG A 36 -10.88 3.18 -1.63
N SER A 37 -11.08 4.32 -2.29
CA SER A 37 -10.76 4.49 -3.70
C SER A 37 -9.27 4.29 -3.97
N ARG A 38 -8.40 4.90 -3.16
CA ARG A 38 -6.94 4.76 -3.29
C ARG A 38 -6.47 3.33 -3.05
N LEU A 39 -7.01 2.66 -2.03
CA LEU A 39 -6.67 1.26 -1.76
C LEU A 39 -7.10 0.34 -2.90
N ARG A 40 -8.27 0.59 -3.50
CA ARG A 40 -8.73 -0.15 -4.68
C ARG A 40 -7.80 0.06 -5.87
N GLU A 41 -7.42 1.31 -6.15
CA GLU A 41 -6.49 1.64 -7.24
C GLU A 41 -5.15 0.90 -7.10
N ILE A 42 -4.58 0.90 -5.89
CA ILE A 42 -3.34 0.17 -5.59
C ILE A 42 -3.55 -1.33 -5.82
N GLY A 43 -4.64 -1.90 -5.32
CA GLY A 43 -4.96 -3.32 -5.51
C GLY A 43 -5.11 -3.70 -6.97
N GLU A 44 -5.76 -2.86 -7.77
CA GLU A 44 -5.93 -3.07 -9.21
C GLU A 44 -4.60 -2.97 -9.98
N ASP A 45 -3.74 -2.02 -9.62
CA ASP A 45 -2.41 -1.87 -10.23
C ASP A 45 -1.50 -3.06 -9.90
N ASP A 46 -1.47 -3.47 -8.63
CA ASP A 46 -0.73 -4.64 -8.19
C ASP A 46 -1.26 -5.92 -8.84
N GLN A 47 -2.59 -6.08 -8.94
CA GLN A 47 -3.20 -7.24 -9.59
C GLN A 47 -2.79 -7.33 -11.07
N ARG A 48 -2.79 -6.21 -11.81
CA ARG A 48 -2.33 -6.18 -13.20
C ARG A 48 -0.83 -6.42 -13.33
N ARG A 49 -0.03 -5.87 -12.43
CA ARG A 49 1.43 -5.97 -12.47
C ARG A 49 1.92 -7.39 -12.17
N TRP A 50 1.22 -8.08 -11.27
CA TRP A 50 1.61 -9.39 -10.77
C TRP A 50 0.82 -10.54 -11.41
N ASP A 51 -0.18 -10.27 -12.26
CA ASP A 51 -1.11 -11.30 -12.77
C ASP A 51 -1.70 -12.17 -11.64
N TYR A 52 -1.90 -11.59 -10.46
CA TYR A 52 -2.33 -12.29 -9.25
C TYR A 52 -3.40 -11.50 -8.52
N ASN A 53 -4.47 -12.16 -8.11
CA ASN A 53 -5.53 -11.53 -7.33
C ASN A 53 -5.24 -11.72 -5.83
N PHE A 54 -4.73 -10.66 -5.20
CA PHE A 54 -4.44 -10.64 -3.76
C PHE A 54 -5.69 -10.68 -2.88
N HIS A 55 -6.89 -10.43 -3.43
CA HIS A 55 -8.13 -10.46 -2.67
C HIS A 55 -8.70 -11.87 -2.55
N THR A 56 -8.60 -12.66 -3.64
CA THR A 56 -9.05 -14.06 -3.67
C THR A 56 -7.92 -15.06 -3.41
N ASP A 57 -6.69 -14.57 -3.30
CA ASP A 57 -5.46 -15.37 -3.16
C ASP A 57 -5.33 -16.41 -4.29
N THR A 58 -5.65 -15.99 -5.51
CA THR A 58 -5.60 -16.84 -6.69
C THR A 58 -4.92 -16.15 -7.86
N PRO A 59 -4.20 -16.90 -8.72
CA PRO A 59 -3.63 -16.34 -9.92
C PRO A 59 -4.71 -15.96 -10.93
N LEU A 60 -4.44 -14.94 -11.76
CA LEU A 60 -5.40 -14.52 -12.78
C LEU A 60 -5.51 -15.56 -13.91
N PRO A 61 -6.74 -15.90 -14.36
CA PRO A 61 -6.93 -16.82 -15.46
C PRO A 61 -6.57 -16.16 -16.79
N GLY A 62 -5.63 -16.77 -17.53
CA GLY A 62 -5.29 -16.36 -18.89
C GLY A 62 -3.79 -16.47 -19.21
N PRO A 63 -3.38 -16.18 -20.45
CA PRO A 63 -1.98 -16.00 -20.81
C PRO A 63 -1.47 -14.67 -20.21
N GLY A 64 -1.35 -14.63 -18.89
CA GLY A 64 -0.70 -13.53 -18.17
C GLY A 64 0.80 -13.48 -18.47
N ARG A 65 1.46 -12.39 -18.06
CA ARG A 65 2.92 -12.27 -18.18
C ARG A 65 3.64 -13.16 -17.18
N LEU A 66 3.02 -13.42 -16.03
CA LEU A 66 3.53 -14.30 -14.99
C LEU A 66 2.68 -15.56 -14.90
N ARG A 67 3.36 -16.72 -14.79
CA ARG A 67 2.74 -18.00 -14.46
C ARG A 67 2.98 -18.26 -12.98
N TRP A 68 1.91 -18.38 -12.23
CA TRP A 68 1.94 -18.75 -10.82
C TRP A 68 1.80 -20.26 -10.66
N GLU A 69 2.56 -20.82 -9.72
CA GLU A 69 2.52 -22.22 -9.34
C GLU A 69 2.45 -22.29 -7.81
N GLU A 70 1.56 -23.15 -7.30
CA GLU A 70 1.50 -23.45 -5.89
C GLU A 70 2.59 -24.47 -5.55
N VAL A 71 3.41 -24.14 -4.56
CA VAL A 71 4.54 -24.96 -4.13
C VAL A 71 4.40 -25.30 -2.65
N GLU A 72 4.75 -26.52 -2.27
CA GLU A 72 4.73 -26.95 -0.88
C GLU A 72 5.69 -26.08 -0.05
N GLY A 73 5.27 -25.66 1.15
CA GLY A 73 6.06 -24.82 2.04
C GLY A 73 7.45 -25.40 2.40
N GLY A 74 7.60 -26.73 2.37
CA GLY A 74 8.88 -27.41 2.58
C GLY A 74 9.90 -27.19 1.46
N ALA A 75 9.43 -27.03 0.22
CA ALA A 75 10.25 -26.88 -0.98
C ALA A 75 10.82 -25.46 -1.13
N VAL A 76 10.19 -24.47 -0.50
CA VAL A 76 10.64 -23.07 -0.54
C VAL A 76 11.59 -22.74 0.62
N PRO A 77 12.58 -21.85 0.42
CA PRO A 77 13.42 -21.35 1.50
C PRO A 77 12.58 -20.81 2.67
N ALA A 78 13.05 -21.06 3.90
CA ALA A 78 12.35 -20.67 5.13
C ALA A 78 11.92 -19.20 5.18
N PHE A 79 12.67 -18.32 4.51
CA PHE A 79 12.38 -16.91 4.39
C PHE A 79 11.00 -16.59 3.79
N TYR A 80 10.52 -17.36 2.81
CA TYR A 80 9.24 -17.10 2.14
C TYR A 80 8.03 -17.65 2.89
N ARG A 81 8.24 -18.55 3.87
CA ARG A 81 7.18 -19.14 4.71
C ARG A 81 7.15 -18.58 6.14
N GLU A 82 8.21 -17.88 6.55
CA GLU A 82 8.31 -17.33 7.91
C GLU A 82 7.29 -16.19 8.06
N THR A 83 6.20 -16.46 8.78
CA THR A 83 5.28 -15.40 9.19
C THR A 83 5.99 -14.56 10.24
N LEU A 84 6.27 -13.29 9.91
CA LEU A 84 6.77 -12.35 10.89
C LEU A 84 5.67 -12.19 11.94
N GLN A 85 5.87 -12.78 13.12
CA GLN A 85 5.06 -12.52 14.29
C GLN A 85 5.33 -11.07 14.75
N ILE A 86 4.76 -10.12 14.02
CA ILE A 86 4.83 -8.70 14.33
C ILE A 86 3.87 -8.48 15.50
N SER A 87 4.39 -8.75 16.70
CA SER A 87 3.84 -8.34 18.00
C SER A 87 2.42 -8.79 18.34
N SER A 88 2.22 -10.09 18.57
CA SER A 88 1.39 -10.47 19.71
C SER A 88 2.18 -10.14 20.97
N ARG A 89 1.65 -9.25 21.82
CA ARG A 89 2.29 -8.89 23.09
C ARG A 89 2.31 -10.12 24.00
N GLY A 90 3.47 -10.75 24.14
CA GLY A 90 3.73 -11.74 25.19
C GLY A 90 4.17 -13.10 24.66
N GLY A 91 5.43 -13.21 24.25
CA GLY A 91 6.04 -14.50 23.96
C GLY A 91 7.55 -14.36 23.78
N LYS A 92 8.32 -14.88 24.74
CA LYS A 92 9.79 -14.91 24.69
C LYS A 92 10.26 -15.78 23.52
N GLY A 93 10.44 -15.19 22.34
CA GLY A 93 11.11 -15.81 21.20
C GLY A 93 12.58 -15.44 21.20
N ARG A 94 13.46 -16.40 21.54
CA ARG A 94 14.91 -16.24 21.51
C ARG A 94 15.37 -15.81 20.12
N ARG A 95 15.87 -14.58 19.98
CA ARG A 95 16.61 -14.15 18.79
C ARG A 95 17.99 -14.80 18.82
N SER A 96 18.18 -15.88 18.06
CA SER A 96 19.53 -16.37 17.76
C SER A 96 20.24 -15.37 16.84
N PRO A 97 21.51 -15.01 17.11
CA PRO A 97 22.23 -14.09 16.25
C PRO A 97 22.47 -14.75 14.88
N ARG A 98 21.78 -14.23 13.85
CA ARG A 98 22.00 -14.64 12.46
C ARG A 98 23.44 -14.32 12.05
N ARG A 99 24.23 -15.36 11.81
CA ARG A 99 25.49 -15.27 11.07
C ARG A 99 25.15 -14.67 9.69
N ARG A 100 25.68 -13.47 9.39
CA ARG A 100 25.55 -12.86 8.05
C ARG A 100 26.17 -13.82 7.03
N ARG A 101 25.34 -14.55 6.29
CA ARG A 101 25.79 -15.16 5.03
C ARG A 101 25.78 -14.06 3.98
N SER A 102 26.93 -13.83 3.39
CA SER A 102 27.11 -12.97 2.22
C SER A 102 26.23 -13.47 1.08
N VAL A 103 25.24 -12.67 0.69
CA VAL A 103 24.43 -12.93 -0.49
C VAL A 103 25.29 -12.71 -1.75
N PRO A 104 25.30 -13.62 -2.73
CA PRO A 104 26.02 -13.41 -3.98
C PRO A 104 25.39 -12.23 -4.74
N ALA A 105 26.23 -11.45 -5.42
CA ALA A 105 25.85 -10.21 -6.10
C ALA A 105 24.71 -10.38 -7.13
N SER A 106 24.44 -11.60 -7.59
CA SER A 106 23.36 -11.91 -8.54
C SER A 106 21.94 -11.75 -7.96
N ALA A 107 21.77 -11.74 -6.64
CA ALA A 107 20.46 -11.56 -5.98
C ALA A 107 20.14 -10.10 -5.65
N ARG A 108 20.97 -9.14 -6.11
CA ARG A 108 20.81 -7.70 -5.87
C ARG A 108 20.05 -6.97 -6.97
N SER A 109 19.52 -7.65 -7.98
CA SER A 109 18.75 -6.97 -9.02
C SER A 109 17.54 -6.28 -8.39
N PRO A 110 17.48 -4.93 -8.40
CA PRO A 110 16.31 -4.23 -7.93
C PRO A 110 15.11 -4.63 -8.79
N PRO A 111 13.88 -4.62 -8.25
CA PRO A 111 12.70 -4.78 -9.07
C PRO A 111 12.72 -3.74 -10.21
N PRO A 112 12.22 -4.09 -11.42
CA PRO A 112 12.26 -3.18 -12.55
C PRO A 112 11.57 -1.85 -12.19
N PRO A 113 12.14 -0.69 -12.58
CA PRO A 113 11.54 0.60 -12.30
C PRO A 113 10.17 0.72 -12.97
N PRO A 114 9.26 1.55 -12.41
CA PRO A 114 7.95 1.75 -13.02
C PRO A 114 8.10 2.30 -14.45
N PRO A 115 7.25 1.88 -15.40
CA PRO A 115 7.26 2.43 -16.75
C PRO A 115 7.00 3.93 -16.67
N ARG A 116 7.91 4.74 -17.20
CA ARG A 116 7.70 6.18 -17.34
C ARG A 116 6.61 6.38 -18.38
N LEU A 117 5.45 6.86 -17.96
CA LEU A 117 4.40 7.31 -18.86
C LEU A 117 4.99 8.40 -19.76
N SER A 118 5.18 8.09 -21.04
CA SER A 118 5.55 9.06 -22.06
C SER A 118 4.44 10.11 -22.10
N ARG A 119 4.80 11.37 -21.90
CA ARG A 119 3.91 12.52 -22.06
C ARG A 119 3.32 12.46 -23.48
N LEU A 120 2.02 12.19 -23.59
CA LEU A 120 1.32 12.20 -24.87
C LEU A 120 1.44 13.61 -25.50
N PRO A 121 1.67 13.72 -26.82
CA PRO A 121 1.61 15.01 -27.49
C PRO A 121 0.18 15.56 -27.39
N ALA A 122 0.06 16.84 -27.07
CA ALA A 122 -1.22 17.53 -27.04
C ALA A 122 -1.90 17.35 -28.40
N SER A 123 -3.08 16.74 -28.39
CA SER A 123 -3.92 16.56 -29.57
C SER A 123 -4.23 17.95 -30.13
N GLY A 124 -3.72 18.23 -31.33
CA GLY A 124 -3.97 19.47 -32.05
C GLY A 124 -5.48 19.64 -32.29
N SER A 125 -5.97 20.80 -31.87
CA SER A 125 -7.29 21.33 -32.21
C SER A 125 -7.36 21.53 -33.73
N GLY A 126 -8.19 20.75 -34.41
CA GLY A 126 -8.64 21.06 -35.76
C GLY A 126 -9.71 22.14 -35.71
N GLU A 127 -9.37 23.33 -36.21
CA GLU A 127 -10.31 24.36 -36.65
C GLU A 127 -11.18 23.82 -37.80
N PRO A 128 -12.51 24.00 -37.78
CA PRO A 128 -13.31 23.93 -38.99
C PRO A 128 -13.37 25.32 -39.66
N ASP A 129 -12.81 25.41 -40.87
CA ASP A 129 -13.14 26.46 -41.83
C ASP A 129 -14.52 26.19 -42.46
N PHE A 130 -15.25 27.29 -42.72
CA PHE A 130 -16.54 27.50 -43.42
C PHE A 130 -17.76 27.85 -42.57
#